data_AF-A0A920I8B4-F1
#
_entry.id   AF-A0A920I8B4-F1
#
_cell.length_a   1.000
_cell.length_b   1.000
_cell.length_c   1.000
_cell.angle_alpha   90.00
_cell.angle_beta   90.00
_cell.angle_gamma   90.00
#
_symmetry.space_group_name_H-M   'P 1'
#
loop_
_entity.id
_entity.type
_entity.pdbx_description
1 polymer ?
#
loop_
_entity_poly.entity_id
_entity_poly.type
_entity_poly.pdbx_seq_one_letter_code
_entity_poly.pdbx_strand_id
1 'polypeptide(L)'
;MTLVTESNLLAYLYGFLSVLVTCFIILTSKKWHLKYSSDSNVGPQKIHKDLVPRIGGFSLLAGIVTAILFEIPFAAGFFIGGLPVFLTGITEDISNKIPPLFRLRQVF
;
A
#
# COMPACT_ATOMS: atom_id res chain seq x y z
N MET A 1 24.73 11.36 -13.65
CA MET A 1 24.38 10.29 -12.70
C MET A 1 24.81 10.73 -11.30
N THR A 2 24.14 11.75 -10.77
CA THR A 2 24.44 12.46 -9.52
C THR A 2 23.23 12.54 -8.59
N LEU A 3 22.09 11.96 -8.99
CA LEU A 3 20.82 12.06 -8.25
C LEU A 3 20.77 11.13 -7.02
N VAL A 4 21.51 10.02 -7.02
CA VAL A 4 21.44 9.03 -5.93
C VAL A 4 22.40 9.36 -4.77
N THR A 5 23.40 10.21 -4.99
CA THR A 5 24.51 10.41 -4.04
C THR A 5 24.23 11.47 -2.96
N GLU A 6 23.18 12.29 -3.11
CA GLU A 6 22.80 13.36 -2.18
C GLU A 6 21.50 13.06 -1.40
N SER A 7 20.96 11.83 -1.48
CA SER A 7 19.76 11.47 -0.73
C SER A 7 20.12 11.18 0.73
N ASN A 8 19.58 11.99 1.64
CA ASN A 8 19.81 11.88 3.08
C ASN A 8 19.42 10.50 3.62
N LEU A 9 20.35 9.78 4.27
CA LEU A 9 20.08 8.50 4.95
C LEU A 9 18.88 8.61 5.92
N LEU A 10 18.72 9.77 6.56
CA LEU A 10 17.59 10.07 7.43
C LEU A 10 16.26 10.03 6.68
N ALA A 11 16.19 10.48 5.43
CA ALA A 11 14.95 10.45 4.65
C ALA A 11 14.49 8.99 4.40
N TYR A 12 15.41 8.08 4.11
CA TYR A 12 15.10 6.65 4.01
C TYR A 12 14.64 6.05 5.33
N LEU A 13 15.26 6.44 6.45
CA LEU A 13 14.83 6.04 7.79
C LEU A 13 13.40 6.54 8.09
N TYR A 14 13.08 7.80 7.78
CA TYR A 14 11.74 8.34 7.97
C TYR A 14 10.72 7.65 7.06
N GLY A 15 11.09 7.34 5.82
CA GLY A 15 10.30 6.51 4.92
C GLY A 15 9.98 5.15 5.53
N PHE A 16 11.00 4.42 5.98
CA PHE A 16 10.85 3.14 6.65
C PHE A 16 9.97 3.21 7.91
N LEU A 17 10.23 4.19 8.79
CA LEU A 17 9.45 4.39 10.00
C LEU A 17 8.00 4.73 9.70
N SER A 18 7.71 5.51 8.66
CA SER A 18 6.33 5.83 8.28
C SER A 18 5.56 4.57 7.85
N VAL A 19 6.17 3.69 7.07
CA VAL A 19 5.59 2.39 6.67
C VAL A 19 5.39 1.50 7.90
N LEU A 20 6.40 1.42 8.78
CA LEU A 20 6.36 0.59 9.98
C LEU A 20 5.24 1.03 10.93
N VAL A 21 5.17 2.34 11.23
CA VAL A 21 4.18 2.92 12.15
C VAL A 21 2.78 2.75 11.59
N THR A 22 2.56 3.05 10.31
CA THR A 22 1.24 2.87 9.69
C THR A 22 0.83 1.41 9.65
N CYS A 23 1.75 0.48 9.36
CA CYS A 23 1.48 -0.95 9.39
C CYS A 23 1.11 -1.40 10.81
N PHE A 24 1.85 -0.94 11.82
CA PHE A 24 1.54 -1.21 13.22
C PHE A 24 0.16 -0.68 13.62
N ILE A 25 -0.21 0.53 13.18
CA ILE A 25 -1.55 1.11 13.41
C ILE A 25 -2.62 0.24 12.75
N ILE A 26 -2.43 -0.19 11.49
CA ILE A 26 -3.36 -1.09 10.81
C ILE A 26 -3.49 -2.41 11.57
N LEU A 27 -2.39 -3.01 12.03
CA LEU A 27 -2.45 -4.29 12.72
C LEU A 27 -3.08 -4.21 14.10
N THR A 28 -2.90 -3.11 14.83
CA THR A 28 -3.45 -2.91 16.17
C THR A 28 -4.91 -2.45 16.14
N SER A 29 -5.30 -1.68 15.12
CA SER A 29 -6.67 -1.16 14.96
C SER A 29 -7.65 -2.16 14.31
N LYS A 30 -7.24 -3.43 14.09
CA LYS A 30 -8.05 -4.48 13.44
C LYS A 30 -9.50 -4.51 13.91
N LYS A 31 -9.75 -4.39 15.22
CA LYS A 31 -11.11 -4.43 15.79
C LYS A 31 -12.09 -3.43 15.17
N TRP A 32 -11.60 -2.30 14.63
CA TRP A 32 -12.42 -1.22 14.10
C TRP A 32 -12.70 -1.33 12.61
N HIS A 33 -11.72 -1.81 11.83
CA HIS A 33 -11.80 -1.78 10.37
C HIS A 33 -11.87 -3.16 9.73
N LEU A 34 -11.63 -4.26 10.47
CA LEU A 34 -11.59 -5.61 9.90
C LEU A 34 -12.91 -6.02 9.23
N LYS A 35 -14.05 -5.52 9.72
CA LYS A 35 -15.37 -5.72 9.08
C LYS A 35 -15.42 -5.20 7.64
N TYR A 36 -14.65 -4.16 7.32
CA TYR A 36 -14.67 -3.48 6.02
C TYR A 36 -13.44 -3.76 5.16
N SER A 37 -12.34 -4.20 5.79
CA SER A 37 -11.02 -4.35 5.15
C SER A 37 -10.58 -5.80 4.99
N SER A 38 -11.32 -6.76 5.55
CA SER A 38 -11.03 -8.18 5.31
C SER A 38 -11.84 -8.69 4.13
N ASP A 39 -11.23 -9.62 3.39
CA ASP A 39 -11.96 -10.41 2.40
C ASP A 39 -12.62 -11.62 3.10
N SER A 40 -13.70 -12.10 2.49
CA SER A 40 -14.35 -13.37 2.81
C SER A 40 -13.34 -14.51 2.99
N ASN A 41 -13.58 -15.39 3.96
CA ASN A 41 -12.73 -16.58 4.18
C ASN A 41 -12.98 -17.72 3.17
N VAL A 42 -13.86 -17.52 2.19
CA VAL A 42 -14.28 -18.58 1.26
C VAL A 42 -13.47 -18.47 -0.03
N GLY A 43 -12.66 -19.48 -0.31
CA GLY A 43 -11.92 -19.60 -1.57
C GLY A 43 -10.84 -20.70 -1.51
N PRO A 44 -10.47 -21.30 -2.66
CA PRO A 44 -9.54 -22.44 -2.72
C PRO A 44 -8.11 -22.11 -2.25
N GLN A 45 -7.75 -20.81 -2.20
CA GLN A 45 -6.42 -20.33 -1.79
C GLN A 45 -6.45 -19.60 -0.42
N LYS A 46 -7.55 -19.70 0.34
CA LYS A 46 -7.72 -19.00 1.61
C LYS A 46 -7.58 -19.99 2.78
N ILE A 47 -6.34 -20.29 3.16
CA ILE A 47 -5.99 -21.28 4.22
C ILE A 47 -5.99 -20.64 5.62
N HIS A 48 -6.28 -19.34 5.72
CA HIS A 48 -6.28 -18.60 6.98
C HIS A 48 -7.55 -18.92 7.79
N LYS A 49 -7.37 -19.25 9.07
CA LYS A 49 -8.50 -19.42 10.01
C LYS A 49 -9.18 -18.09 10.35
N ASP A 50 -8.40 -17.02 10.40
CA ASP A 50 -8.83 -15.69 10.85
C ASP A 50 -8.85 -14.67 9.71
N LEU A 51 -9.70 -13.65 9.86
CA LEU A 51 -9.78 -12.51 8.94
C LEU A 51 -8.49 -11.67 9.00
N VAL A 52 -7.99 -11.27 7.84
CA VAL A 52 -6.76 -10.48 7.68
C VAL A 52 -7.09 -9.13 7.00
N PRO A 53 -6.57 -7.99 7.49
CA PRO A 53 -6.80 -6.70 6.85
C PRO A 53 -6.05 -6.60 5.51
N ARG A 54 -6.72 -6.10 4.47
CA ARG A 54 -6.18 -5.94 3.10
C ARG A 54 -5.81 -4.51 2.72
N ILE A 55 -5.80 -3.60 3.69
CA ILE A 55 -5.46 -2.19 3.48
C ILE A 55 -3.95 -1.88 3.56
N GLY A 56 -3.08 -2.86 3.33
CA GLY A 56 -1.62 -2.70 3.44
C GLY A 56 -1.03 -1.67 2.48
N GLY A 57 -1.71 -1.40 1.35
CA GLY A 57 -1.33 -0.35 0.41
C GLY A 57 -1.25 1.05 1.04
N PHE A 58 -2.04 1.35 2.08
CA PHE A 58 -1.98 2.63 2.77
C PHE A 58 -0.64 2.86 3.47
N SER A 59 -0.03 1.81 4.00
CA SER A 59 1.32 1.89 4.57
C SER A 59 2.37 2.20 3.51
N LEU A 60 2.24 1.60 2.33
CA LEU A 60 3.13 1.88 1.20
C LEU A 60 2.97 3.33 0.72
N LEU A 61 1.72 3.81 0.60
CA LEU A 61 1.43 5.19 0.22
C LEU A 61 2.04 6.19 1.22
N ALA A 62 1.99 5.91 2.52
CA ALA A 62 2.64 6.75 3.53
C ALA A 62 4.16 6.84 3.33
N GLY A 63 4.81 5.73 2.98
CA GLY A 63 6.23 5.71 2.62
C GLY A 63 6.55 6.52 1.36
N ILE A 64 5.70 6.47 0.34
CA ILE A 64 5.88 7.24 -0.89
C ILE A 64 5.65 8.73 -0.63
N VAL A 65 4.64 9.09 0.16
CA VAL A 65 4.36 10.48 0.54
C VAL A 65 5.52 11.06 1.35
N THR A 66 6.07 10.32 2.31
CA THR A 66 7.26 10.78 3.03
C THR A 66 8.46 10.93 2.10
N ALA A 67 8.69 10.01 1.17
CA ALA A 67 9.75 10.15 0.17
C ALA A 67 9.57 11.41 -0.71
N ILE A 68 8.34 11.78 -1.07
CA ILE A 68 8.05 13.05 -1.77
C ILE A 68 8.36 14.26 -0.89
N LEU A 69 7.97 14.24 0.39
CA LEU A 69 8.22 15.34 1.34
C LEU A 69 9.72 15.57 1.58
N PHE A 70 10.54 14.52 1.48
CA PHE A 70 12.00 14.61 1.55
C PHE A 70 12.68 14.76 0.18
N GLU A 71 11.91 15.06 -0.87
CA GLU A 71 12.40 15.31 -2.22
C GLU A 71 13.27 14.18 -2.79
N ILE A 72 12.97 12.93 -2.39
CA ILE A 72 13.69 11.76 -2.91
C ILE A 72 13.45 11.67 -4.42
N PRO A 73 14.53 11.58 -5.22
CA PRO A 73 14.39 11.46 -6.67
C PRO A 73 13.46 10.32 -7.06
N PHE A 74 12.67 10.54 -8.11
CA PHE A 74 11.70 9.58 -8.66
C PHE A 74 10.47 9.30 -7.78
N ALA A 75 10.40 9.73 -6.52
CA ALA A 75 9.27 9.43 -5.63
C ALA A 75 7.93 9.94 -6.18
N ALA A 76 7.90 11.16 -6.73
CA ALA A 76 6.71 11.70 -7.38
C ALA A 76 6.30 10.89 -8.62
N GLY A 77 7.28 10.41 -9.39
CA GLY A 77 7.04 9.53 -10.55
C GLY A 77 6.43 8.19 -10.13
N PHE A 78 6.95 7.57 -9.05
CA PHE A 78 6.37 6.36 -8.46
C PHE A 78 4.96 6.59 -7.94
N PHE A 79 4.68 7.74 -7.32
CA PHE A 79 3.34 8.08 -6.87
C PHE A 79 2.36 8.19 -8.04
N ILE A 80 2.70 8.97 -9.06
CA ILE A 80 1.84 9.17 -10.23
C ILE A 80 1.63 7.86 -10.98
N GLY A 81 2.70 7.08 -11.21
CA GLY A 81 2.61 5.79 -11.90
C GLY A 81 1.91 4.70 -11.10
N GLY A 82 2.04 4.72 -9.78
CA GLY A 82 1.38 3.77 -8.87
C GLY A 82 -0.06 4.12 -8.53
N LEU A 83 -0.47 5.38 -8.71
CA LEU A 83 -1.81 5.86 -8.34
C LEU A 83 -2.94 5.06 -9.00
N PRO A 84 -2.91 4.73 -10.31
CA PRO A 84 -3.95 3.92 -10.94
C PRO A 84 -4.07 2.55 -10.27
N VAL A 85 -2.95 1.86 -10.02
CA VAL A 85 -2.91 0.53 -9.38
C VAL A 85 -3.40 0.60 -7.93
N PHE A 86 -3.06 1.67 -7.20
CA PHE A 86 -3.50 1.87 -5.83
C PHE A 86 -5.02 2.11 -5.74
N LEU A 87 -5.55 2.99 -6.59
CA LEU A 87 -6.99 3.30 -6.63
C LEU A 87 -7.81 2.06 -7.00
N THR A 88 -7.29 1.24 -7.92
CA THR A 88 -7.98 0.04 -8.36
C THR A 88 -7.93 -1.07 -7.32
N GLY A 89 -6.82 -1.17 -6.59
CA GLY A 89 -6.73 -2.01 -5.39
C GLY A 89 -7.77 -1.62 -4.34
N ILE A 90 -7.85 -0.34 -3.97
CA ILE A 90 -8.85 0.15 -3.00
C ILE A 90 -10.28 -0.12 -3.49
N THR A 91 -10.57 0.18 -4.75
CA THR A 91 -11.91 -0.04 -5.29
C THR A 91 -12.25 -1.54 -5.36
N GLU A 92 -11.27 -2.41 -5.58
CA GLU A 92 -11.47 -3.86 -5.50
C GLU A 92 -11.74 -4.32 -4.07
N ASP A 93 -10.93 -3.91 -3.10
CA ASP A 93 -11.10 -4.26 -1.68
C ASP A 93 -12.48 -3.83 -1.15
N ILE A 94 -12.96 -2.64 -1.55
CA ILE A 94 -14.29 -2.12 -1.14
C ILE A 94 -15.42 -2.83 -1.91
N SER A 95 -15.29 -2.99 -3.23
CA SER A 95 -16.39 -3.46 -4.08
C SER A 95 -16.50 -4.98 -4.15
N ASN A 96 -15.39 -5.70 -3.99
CA ASN A 96 -15.21 -7.12 -4.28
C ASN A 96 -15.73 -7.54 -5.68
N LYS A 97 -15.75 -6.61 -6.64
CA LYS A 97 -16.39 -6.79 -7.97
C LYS A 97 -15.40 -6.74 -9.14
N ILE A 98 -14.13 -6.39 -8.91
CA ILE A 98 -13.16 -6.19 -10.00
C ILE A 98 -12.55 -7.54 -10.42
N PRO A 99 -12.80 -8.01 -11.66
CA PRO A 99 -12.31 -9.30 -12.11
C PRO A 99 -10.78 -9.31 -12.27
N PRO A 100 -10.12 -10.49 -12.11
CA PRO A 100 -8.65 -10.60 -12.18
C PRO A 100 -8.02 -10.02 -13.44
N LEU A 101 -8.66 -10.17 -14.61
CA LEU A 101 -8.15 -9.65 -15.89
C LEU A 101 -8.08 -8.12 -15.93
N PHE A 102 -9.02 -7.43 -15.28
CA PHE A 102 -8.98 -5.96 -15.20
C PHE A 102 -7.84 -5.48 -14.31
N ARG A 103 -7.52 -6.23 -13.24
CA ARG A 103 -6.38 -5.93 -12.36
C ARG A 103 -5.05 -6.08 -13.09
N LEU A 104 -4.90 -7.12 -13.90
CA LEU A 104 -3.67 -7.37 -14.67
C LEU A 104 -3.38 -6.24 -15.66
N ARG A 105 -4.41 -5.74 -16.36
CA ARG A 105 -4.28 -4.70 -17.38
C ARG A 105 -3.87 -3.33 -16.83
N GLN A 106 -3.90 -3.12 -15.52
CA GLN A 106 -3.53 -1.82 -14.95
C GLN A 106 -2.04 -1.69 -14.67
N VAL A 107 -1.31 -2.81 -14.76
CA VAL A 107 0.14 -2.87 -14.52
C VAL A 107 0.94 -2.75 -15.84
N PHE A 108 0.28 -2.95 -16.99
CA PHE A 108 0.87 -2.97 -18.34
C PHE A 108 0.21 -1.91 -19.23
#